data_AF-A0A5Y2RX18-F1
#
_entry.id   AF-A0A5Y2RX18-F1
#
_cell.length_a   1.000
_cell.length_b   1.000
_cell.length_c   1.000
_cell.angle_alpha   90.00
_cell.angle_beta   90.00
_cell.angle_gamma   90.00
#
_symmetry.space_group_name_H-M   'P 1'
#
loop_
_entity.id
_entity.type
_entity.pdbx_description
1 polymer ?
#
loop_
_entity_poly.entity_id
_entity_poly.type
_entity_poly.pdbx_seq_one_letter_code
_entity_poly.pdbx_strand_id
1 'polypeptide(L)'
;MLFPISLQQPDDEPMDYKVNIFWIGADSIVGMDNYYDFYETPYNQLAWPSGAAAGTSTPVCTGQAECVTAGIGSVGRGISAYDSIKQEFPNETVKVYSGKPDGSGKLTWVYLPVRKMKLLRIEVFTPYTGKVAAHVGFVEPLWFEYRATGSGSQLKLKGWGSTAAKEHQGEIVLPDTFDPVTTIDIQAWFGRWDSAAYQGVTPKAHIDPASSAQIDRIPASCK
;
A
#
# COMPACT_ATOMS: atom_id res chain seq x y z
N MET A 1 7.09 16.74 1.39
CA MET A 1 6.39 15.95 2.42
C MET A 1 6.47 14.51 2.03
N LEU A 2 6.98 13.66 2.92
CA LEU A 2 6.87 12.23 2.72
C LEU A 2 5.38 11.82 2.63
N PHE A 3 5.06 10.82 1.83
CA PHE A 3 3.71 10.29 1.72
C PHE A 3 3.57 9.04 2.60
N PRO A 4 2.82 9.12 3.72
CA PRO A 4 2.63 7.99 4.63
C PRO A 4 1.74 6.92 4.01
N ILE A 5 2.16 5.67 4.18
CA ILE A 5 1.38 4.47 3.92
C ILE A 5 1.50 3.61 5.17
N SER A 6 0.38 3.25 5.79
CA SER A 6 0.37 2.37 6.96
C SER A 6 -0.07 0.96 6.60
N LEU A 7 0.54 0.00 7.31
CA LEU A 7 0.25 -1.42 7.24
C LEU A 7 -0.02 -1.94 8.65
N GLN A 8 -1.08 -2.70 8.83
CA GLN A 8 -1.44 -3.27 10.13
C GLN A 8 -1.92 -4.71 9.98
N GLN A 9 -1.23 -5.63 10.64
CA GLN A 9 -1.73 -7.00 10.85
C GLN A 9 -2.39 -7.11 12.24
N PRO A 10 -3.20 -8.14 12.51
CA PRO A 10 -3.70 -8.44 13.85
C PRO A 10 -2.56 -8.66 14.88
N ASP A 11 -2.78 -8.27 16.13
CA ASP A 11 -1.81 -8.35 17.25
C ASP A 11 -1.50 -9.78 17.72
N ASP A 12 -2.38 -10.73 17.42
CA ASP A 12 -2.32 -12.13 17.83
C ASP A 12 -1.90 -13.08 16.69
N GLU A 13 -1.29 -12.56 15.63
CA GLU A 13 -1.05 -13.31 14.41
C GLU A 13 0.43 -13.42 14.03
N PRO A 14 1.05 -14.62 14.18
CA PRO A 14 2.41 -14.87 13.75
C PRO A 14 2.52 -15.16 12.24
N MET A 15 1.58 -14.67 11.41
CA MET A 15 1.70 -14.82 9.95
C MET A 15 2.76 -13.86 9.42
N ASP A 16 3.57 -14.34 8.48
CA ASP A 16 4.62 -13.54 7.85
C ASP A 16 4.02 -12.72 6.71
N TYR A 17 3.38 -11.61 7.05
CA TYR A 17 2.92 -10.65 6.06
C TYR A 17 4.12 -10.07 5.31
N LYS A 18 4.02 -9.94 3.99
CA LYS A 18 4.97 -9.16 3.18
C LYS A 18 4.23 -8.09 2.43
N VAL A 19 4.90 -6.98 2.16
CA VAL A 19 4.36 -5.90 1.32
C VAL A 19 5.35 -5.59 0.21
N ASN A 20 4.82 -5.24 -0.96
CA ASN A 20 5.53 -4.43 -1.94
C ASN A 20 4.80 -3.09 -2.09
N ILE A 21 5.55 -1.99 -2.09
CA ILE A 21 5.06 -0.67 -2.47
C ILE A 21 5.91 -0.19 -3.63
N PHE A 22 5.31 -0.06 -4.80
CA PHE A 22 5.97 0.43 -6.01
C PHE A 22 5.59 1.87 -6.28
N TRP A 23 6.56 2.66 -6.70
CA TRP A 23 6.28 3.98 -7.23
C TRP A 23 7.26 4.39 -8.31
N ILE A 24 6.76 5.23 -9.21
CA ILE A 24 7.60 5.97 -10.17
C ILE A 24 7.38 7.44 -9.87
N GLY A 25 8.42 8.15 -9.42
CA GLY A 25 8.34 9.58 -9.16
C GLY A 25 8.15 10.37 -10.45
N ALA A 26 7.34 11.43 -10.41
CA ALA A 26 7.20 12.36 -11.53
C ALA A 26 8.06 13.61 -11.32
N ASP A 27 8.04 14.20 -10.13
CA ASP A 27 8.91 15.30 -9.68
C ASP A 27 8.88 15.34 -8.13
N SER A 28 9.93 15.84 -7.47
CA SER A 28 9.88 16.06 -6.01
C SER A 28 9.25 17.42 -5.70
N ILE A 29 8.11 17.40 -5.01
CA ILE A 29 7.50 18.61 -4.44
C ILE A 29 8.23 18.98 -3.14
N VAL A 30 8.85 20.15 -3.11
CA VAL A 30 9.60 20.68 -1.96
C VAL A 30 8.71 21.62 -1.14
N GLY A 31 8.75 21.55 0.19
CA GLY A 31 8.18 22.56 1.08
C GLY A 31 7.00 22.12 1.94
N MET A 32 6.39 20.95 1.68
CA MET A 32 5.29 20.45 2.51
C MET A 32 5.75 19.69 3.78
N ASP A 33 7.02 19.26 3.91
CA ASP A 33 7.50 18.46 5.07
C ASP A 33 7.42 19.21 6.42
N ASN A 34 7.21 20.53 6.39
CA ASN A 34 7.27 21.41 7.56
C ASN A 34 5.94 21.49 8.36
N TYR A 35 4.87 20.82 7.93
CA TYR A 35 3.54 20.95 8.53
C TYR A 35 3.18 19.69 9.34
N TYR A 36 3.24 19.81 10.67
CA TYR A 36 3.04 18.69 11.62
C TYR A 36 1.65 18.05 11.55
N ASP A 37 0.62 18.88 11.37
CA ASP A 37 -0.79 18.47 11.26
C ASP A 37 -1.06 17.54 10.08
N PHE A 38 -0.21 17.53 9.04
CA PHE A 38 -0.33 16.58 7.94
C PHE A 38 0.12 15.15 8.28
N TYR A 39 0.72 14.95 9.44
CA TYR A 39 1.04 13.63 9.98
C TYR A 39 0.07 13.23 11.11
N GLU A 40 -1.00 13.99 11.32
CA GLU A 40 -2.10 13.62 12.21
C GLU A 40 -3.26 13.09 11.35
N THR A 41 -3.57 11.80 11.52
CA THR A 41 -4.67 11.17 10.79
C THR A 41 -6.02 11.64 11.33
N PRO A 42 -7.13 11.46 10.58
CA PRO A 42 -8.48 11.73 11.07
C PRO A 42 -8.86 10.96 12.36
N TYR A 43 -8.06 9.95 12.74
CA TYR A 43 -8.26 9.09 13.90
C TYR A 43 -7.35 9.45 15.09
N ASN A 44 -6.75 10.65 15.10
CA ASN A 44 -5.79 11.12 16.12
C ASN A 44 -4.55 10.21 16.23
N GLN A 45 -4.13 9.59 15.14
CA GLN A 45 -2.89 8.81 15.09
C GLN A 45 -1.77 9.66 14.52
N LEU A 46 -0.57 9.48 15.07
CA LEU A 46 0.63 10.20 14.61
C LEU A 46 1.41 9.34 13.61
N ALA A 47 1.42 9.77 12.36
CA ALA A 47 2.23 9.25 11.27
C ALA A 47 3.56 10.00 11.15
N TRP A 48 4.17 10.39 12.29
CA TRP A 48 5.40 11.20 12.25
C TRP A 48 6.56 10.40 11.63
N PRO A 49 7.25 10.93 10.61
CA PRO A 49 8.22 10.17 9.85
C PRO A 49 9.47 9.84 10.66
N SER A 50 9.84 8.55 10.67
CA SER A 50 11.11 8.05 11.20
C SER A 50 12.21 7.96 10.15
N GLY A 51 11.85 8.01 8.86
CA GLY A 51 12.76 7.97 7.72
C GLY A 51 12.02 7.69 6.42
N ALA A 52 12.60 8.06 5.28
CA ALA A 52 12.02 7.82 3.97
C ALA A 52 12.37 6.43 3.41
N ALA A 53 11.44 5.82 2.68
CA ALA A 53 11.68 4.59 1.94
C ALA A 53 12.68 4.84 0.79
N ALA A 54 13.78 4.06 0.79
CA ALA A 54 14.86 4.23 -0.20
C ALA A 54 14.43 3.88 -1.64
N GLY A 55 13.47 2.98 -1.81
CA GLY A 55 12.99 2.57 -3.13
C GLY A 55 13.90 1.58 -3.85
N THR A 56 14.77 0.88 -3.12
CA THR A 56 15.80 -0.02 -3.64
C THR A 56 15.65 -1.46 -3.14
N SER A 57 14.50 -1.81 -2.53
CA SER A 57 14.27 -3.16 -2.03
C SER A 57 14.25 -4.19 -3.17
N THR A 58 14.44 -5.47 -2.84
CA THR A 58 14.08 -6.54 -3.79
C THR A 58 12.59 -6.84 -3.61
N PRO A 59 11.75 -6.76 -4.66
CA PRO A 59 10.34 -7.11 -4.56
C PRO A 59 10.20 -8.54 -4.09
N VAL A 60 9.25 -8.78 -3.18
CA VAL A 60 8.83 -10.14 -2.86
C VAL A 60 7.92 -10.65 -3.95
N CYS A 61 7.84 -11.96 -4.03
CA CYS A 61 6.89 -12.67 -4.82
C CYS A 61 7.00 -12.45 -6.34
N THR A 62 8.22 -12.45 -6.88
CA THR A 62 8.48 -12.25 -8.32
C THR A 62 8.42 -13.53 -9.16
N GLY A 63 8.40 -14.71 -8.53
CA GLY A 63 8.44 -15.98 -9.24
C GLY A 63 7.65 -17.10 -8.58
N GLN A 64 7.45 -18.18 -9.32
CA GLN A 64 6.62 -19.33 -8.90
C GLN A 64 7.21 -20.13 -7.73
N ALA A 65 8.50 -19.94 -7.44
CA ALA A 65 9.14 -20.60 -6.30
C ALA A 65 8.82 -19.93 -4.96
N GLU A 66 8.42 -18.65 -4.99
CA GLU A 66 8.09 -17.85 -3.80
C GLU A 66 6.57 -17.72 -3.63
N CYS A 67 5.82 -17.66 -4.73
CA CYS A 67 4.37 -17.48 -4.72
C CYS A 67 3.62 -18.71 -5.21
N VAL A 68 2.45 -18.90 -4.62
CA VAL A 68 1.48 -19.86 -5.14
C VAL A 68 0.80 -19.26 -6.38
N THR A 69 1.03 -19.88 -7.53
CA THR A 69 0.59 -19.38 -8.84
C THR A 69 -0.85 -19.74 -9.21
N ALA A 70 -1.47 -20.60 -8.41
CA ALA A 70 -2.87 -20.99 -8.51
C ALA A 70 -3.36 -21.47 -7.13
N GLY A 71 -4.44 -20.88 -6.61
CA GLY A 71 -4.99 -21.26 -5.31
C GLY A 71 -6.07 -20.31 -4.80
N ILE A 72 -6.80 -20.75 -3.78
CA ILE A 72 -7.78 -19.94 -3.07
C ILE A 72 -7.04 -18.86 -2.26
N GLY A 73 -7.51 -17.62 -2.27
CA GLY A 73 -6.86 -16.52 -1.54
C GLY A 73 -5.77 -15.78 -2.33
N SER A 74 -5.75 -15.90 -3.66
CA SER A 74 -4.92 -15.05 -4.52
C SER A 74 -5.77 -14.21 -5.47
N VAL A 75 -5.41 -12.94 -5.60
CA VAL A 75 -5.82 -12.10 -6.73
C VAL A 75 -4.65 -12.08 -7.71
N GLY A 76 -4.89 -12.11 -9.01
CA GLY A 76 -3.80 -11.95 -9.99
C GLY A 76 -2.72 -13.05 -9.99
N ARG A 77 -3.00 -14.25 -9.48
CA ARG A 77 -2.06 -15.39 -9.30
C ARG A 77 -0.98 -15.18 -8.23
N GLY A 78 -1.10 -14.14 -7.39
CA GLY A 78 -0.16 -13.89 -6.29
C GLY A 78 1.26 -13.55 -6.72
N ILE A 79 1.50 -13.25 -8.00
CA ILE A 79 2.80 -12.84 -8.52
C ILE A 79 2.81 -11.31 -8.55
N SER A 80 3.86 -10.74 -7.99
CA SER A 80 4.10 -9.30 -8.00
C SER A 80 4.13 -8.74 -9.42
N ALA A 81 3.51 -7.58 -9.61
CA ALA A 81 3.49 -6.87 -10.88
C ALA A 81 4.83 -6.20 -11.25
N TYR A 82 5.86 -6.27 -10.41
CA TYR A 82 7.13 -5.55 -10.59
C TYR A 82 7.72 -5.70 -12.00
N ASP A 83 7.85 -6.94 -12.51
CA ASP A 83 8.43 -7.19 -13.82
C ASP A 83 7.56 -6.63 -14.96
N SER A 84 6.23 -6.73 -14.81
CA SER A 84 5.30 -6.15 -15.79
C SER A 84 5.37 -4.62 -15.82
N ILE A 85 5.53 -3.99 -14.65
CA ILE A 85 5.69 -2.53 -14.52
C ILE A 85 7.04 -2.10 -15.14
N LYS A 86 8.12 -2.83 -14.90
CA LYS A 86 9.41 -2.54 -15.54
C LYS A 86 9.36 -2.64 -17.06
N GLN A 87 8.64 -3.63 -17.59
CA GLN A 87 8.44 -3.77 -19.03
C GLN A 87 7.60 -2.65 -19.62
N GLU A 88 6.57 -2.19 -18.88
CA GLU A 88 5.72 -1.06 -19.28
C GLU A 88 6.49 0.28 -19.25
N PHE A 89 7.40 0.47 -18.28
CA PHE A 89 8.20 1.68 -18.10
C PHE A 89 9.71 1.42 -18.22
N PRO A 90 10.22 1.04 -19.41
CA PRO A 90 11.61 0.64 -19.57
C PRO A 90 12.62 1.78 -19.33
N ASN A 91 12.16 3.03 -19.44
CA ASN A 91 13.00 4.24 -19.29
C ASN A 91 12.84 4.92 -17.93
N GLU A 92 12.00 4.38 -17.05
CA GLU A 92 11.74 4.97 -15.73
C GLU A 92 12.44 4.16 -14.63
N THR A 93 12.79 4.85 -13.55
CA THR A 93 13.26 4.16 -12.34
C THR A 93 12.05 3.69 -11.53
N VAL A 94 11.70 2.41 -11.66
CA VAL A 94 10.70 1.73 -10.82
C VAL A 94 11.28 1.51 -9.43
N LYS A 95 10.84 2.33 -8.47
CA LYS A 95 11.24 2.22 -7.06
C LYS A 95 10.34 1.23 -6.34
N VAL A 96 10.94 0.49 -5.41
CA VAL A 96 10.25 -0.53 -4.61
C VAL A 96 10.67 -0.44 -3.15
N TYR A 97 9.69 -0.49 -2.26
CA TYR A 97 9.87 -0.83 -0.87
C TYR A 97 9.26 -2.21 -0.65
N SER A 98 10.02 -3.09 -0.01
CA SER A 98 9.54 -4.39 0.46
C SER A 98 9.75 -4.50 1.96
N GLY A 99 8.74 -4.94 2.67
CA GLY A 99 8.76 -4.97 4.13
C GLY A 99 7.67 -5.84 4.72
N LYS A 100 7.36 -5.60 5.99
CA LYS A 100 6.29 -6.27 6.72
C LYS A 100 5.79 -5.40 7.88
N PRO A 101 4.53 -5.56 8.31
CA PRO A 101 4.08 -5.05 9.60
C PRO A 101 4.93 -5.61 10.76
N ASP A 102 4.99 -4.88 11.87
CA ASP A 102 5.81 -5.25 13.04
C ASP A 102 5.24 -6.41 13.87
N GLY A 103 3.99 -6.80 13.60
CA GLY A 103 3.29 -7.90 14.27
C GLY A 103 2.75 -7.59 15.66
N SER A 104 2.78 -6.32 16.09
CA SER A 104 2.27 -5.89 17.39
C SER A 104 0.79 -5.47 17.35
N GLY A 105 0.14 -5.57 16.19
CA GLY A 105 -1.18 -4.97 15.97
C GLY A 105 -1.15 -3.46 15.71
N LYS A 106 0.02 -2.81 15.79
CA LYS A 106 0.15 -1.38 15.56
C LYS A 106 0.36 -1.07 14.08
N LEU A 107 0.10 0.19 13.74
CA LEU A 107 0.40 0.71 12.41
C LEU A 107 1.91 0.73 12.20
N THR A 108 2.35 0.04 11.15
CA THR A 108 3.69 0.14 10.62
C THR A 108 3.68 1.14 9.47
N TRP A 109 4.36 2.27 9.66
CA TRP A 109 4.38 3.36 8.69
C TRP A 109 5.55 3.24 7.71
N VAL A 110 5.26 3.43 6.44
CA VAL A 110 6.22 3.57 5.34
C VAL A 110 6.03 4.94 4.72
N TYR A 111 7.14 5.64 4.47
CA TYR A 111 7.10 7.03 4.04
C TYR A 111 7.73 7.18 2.65
N LEU A 112 6.93 7.41 1.61
CA LEU A 112 7.47 7.61 0.27
C LEU A 112 8.12 9.00 0.16
N PRO A 113 9.27 9.15 -0.50
CA PRO A 113 10.00 10.42 -0.61
C PRO A 113 9.35 11.43 -1.57
N VAL A 114 8.19 11.10 -2.14
CA VAL A 114 7.52 11.90 -3.18
C VAL A 114 6.01 11.83 -3.00
N ARG A 115 5.32 12.91 -3.43
CA ARG A 115 3.86 12.95 -3.56
C ARG A 115 3.40 13.00 -5.01
N LYS A 116 4.19 13.55 -5.93
CA LYS A 116 3.89 13.50 -7.37
C LYS A 116 4.45 12.22 -7.98
N MET A 117 3.57 11.36 -8.48
CA MET A 117 3.92 10.03 -8.97
C MET A 117 3.29 9.76 -10.35
N LYS A 118 3.98 9.00 -11.20
CA LYS A 118 3.41 8.42 -12.43
C LYS A 118 2.60 7.15 -12.12
N LEU A 119 3.04 6.42 -11.10
CA LEU A 119 2.49 5.16 -10.66
C LEU A 119 2.66 5.05 -9.14
N LEU A 120 1.63 4.53 -8.47
CA LEU A 120 1.69 3.99 -7.12
C LEU A 120 0.96 2.65 -7.11
N ARG A 121 1.62 1.59 -6.65
CA ARG A 121 1.00 0.27 -6.47
C ARG A 121 1.36 -0.28 -5.09
N ILE A 122 0.38 -0.85 -4.41
CA ILE A 122 0.55 -1.55 -3.14
C ILE A 122 0.09 -2.99 -3.34
N GLU A 123 0.92 -3.93 -2.93
CA GLU A 123 0.63 -5.37 -2.93
C GLU A 123 0.91 -5.89 -1.53
N VAL A 124 -0.02 -6.65 -0.96
CA VAL A 124 0.20 -7.34 0.30
C VAL A 124 0.11 -8.83 0.09
N PHE A 125 1.05 -9.55 0.68
CA PHE A 125 1.19 -10.98 0.57
C PHE A 125 1.10 -11.65 1.94
N THR A 126 0.46 -12.81 1.98
CA THR A 126 0.35 -13.66 3.17
C THR A 126 0.73 -15.09 2.83
N PRO A 127 1.24 -15.88 3.80
CA PRO A 127 1.47 -17.30 3.59
C PRO A 127 0.20 -18.01 3.11
N TYR A 128 0.30 -18.83 2.06
CA TYR A 128 -0.85 -19.56 1.51
C TYR A 128 -1.52 -20.49 2.52
N THR A 129 -0.72 -21.08 3.41
CA THR A 129 -1.18 -21.99 4.46
C THR A 129 -1.54 -21.28 5.77
N GLY A 130 -1.78 -19.96 5.74
CA GLY A 130 -2.12 -19.18 6.91
C GLY A 130 -1.07 -19.28 8.02
N LYS A 131 -1.50 -19.73 9.21
CA LYS A 131 -0.66 -19.83 10.42
C LYS A 131 0.32 -21.02 10.45
N VAL A 132 0.30 -21.91 9.45
CA VAL A 132 1.18 -23.09 9.42
C VAL A 132 2.58 -22.70 8.96
N ALA A 133 3.59 -22.99 9.79
CA ALA A 133 4.98 -22.60 9.56
C ALA A 133 5.57 -23.15 8.24
N ALA A 134 5.22 -24.39 7.88
CA ALA A 134 5.55 -25.00 6.59
C ALA A 134 4.58 -24.51 5.50
N HIS A 135 4.71 -23.24 5.11
CA HIS A 135 3.93 -22.69 4.01
C HIS A 135 4.58 -22.97 2.66
N VAL A 136 3.75 -23.23 1.65
CA VAL A 136 4.18 -23.57 0.28
C VAL A 136 4.30 -22.34 -0.63
N GLY A 137 4.59 -21.18 -0.04
CA GLY A 137 4.66 -19.89 -0.71
C GLY A 137 3.60 -18.89 -0.25
N PHE A 138 3.59 -17.72 -0.89
CA PHE A 138 2.71 -16.62 -0.57
C PHE A 138 1.56 -16.47 -1.57
N VAL A 139 0.48 -15.81 -1.14
CA VAL A 139 -0.63 -15.35 -1.97
C VAL A 139 -0.86 -13.86 -1.75
N GLU A 140 -1.47 -13.18 -2.71
CA GLU A 140 -1.78 -11.74 -2.67
C GLU A 140 -3.26 -11.53 -2.28
N PRO A 141 -3.60 -11.33 -0.99
CA PRO A 141 -4.96 -11.02 -0.56
C PRO A 141 -5.44 -9.64 -0.96
N LEU A 142 -4.54 -8.69 -1.21
CA LEU A 142 -4.89 -7.32 -1.57
C LEU A 142 -3.84 -6.72 -2.49
N TRP A 143 -4.31 -6.09 -3.56
CA TRP A 143 -3.51 -5.12 -4.30
C TRP A 143 -4.39 -3.99 -4.82
N PHE A 144 -3.75 -2.85 -5.05
CA PHE A 144 -4.35 -1.76 -5.81
C PHE A 144 -3.28 -0.89 -6.45
N GLU A 145 -3.65 -0.29 -7.57
CA GLU A 145 -2.74 0.47 -8.42
C GLU A 145 -3.40 1.74 -8.93
N TYR A 146 -2.64 2.82 -8.81
CA TYR A 146 -3.00 4.16 -9.21
C TYR A 146 -1.99 4.69 -10.23
N ARG A 147 -2.48 5.39 -11.25
CA ARG A 147 -1.69 5.94 -12.36
C ARG A 147 -1.96 7.42 -12.53
N ALA A 148 -0.95 8.19 -12.91
CA ALA A 148 -1.12 9.62 -13.17
C ALA A 148 -2.20 9.87 -14.24
N THR A 149 -3.04 10.87 -14.01
CA THR A 149 -4.05 11.31 -14.99
C THR A 149 -3.48 12.23 -16.06
N GLY A 150 -2.27 12.78 -15.82
CA GLY A 150 -1.70 13.88 -16.59
C GLY A 150 -2.14 15.27 -16.11
N SER A 151 -3.06 15.34 -15.13
CA SER A 151 -3.52 16.59 -14.53
C SER A 151 -2.91 16.80 -13.14
N GLY A 152 -1.83 17.60 -13.07
CA GLY A 152 -1.17 17.92 -11.80
C GLY A 152 -0.54 16.70 -11.13
N SER A 153 -0.84 16.50 -9.84
CA SER A 153 -0.42 15.34 -9.03
C SER A 153 -1.48 14.25 -8.92
N GLN A 154 -2.66 14.43 -9.54
CA GLN A 154 -3.76 13.49 -9.42
C GLN A 154 -3.43 12.11 -10.00
N LEU A 155 -3.83 11.07 -9.25
CA LEU A 155 -3.79 9.69 -9.67
C LEU A 155 -5.21 9.13 -9.85
N LYS A 156 -5.36 8.19 -10.79
CA LYS A 156 -6.59 7.44 -11.05
C LYS A 156 -6.38 5.95 -10.80
N LEU A 157 -7.36 5.32 -10.16
CA LEU A 157 -7.39 3.89 -9.89
C LEU A 157 -7.40 3.14 -11.22
N LYS A 158 -6.32 2.40 -11.47
CA LYS A 158 -6.17 1.54 -12.66
C LYS A 158 -6.82 0.18 -12.43
N GLY A 159 -6.73 -0.31 -11.20
CA GLY A 159 -7.35 -1.56 -10.78
C GLY A 159 -6.99 -1.88 -9.34
N TRP A 160 -7.73 -2.83 -8.80
CA TRP A 160 -7.47 -3.43 -7.50
C TRP A 160 -8.03 -4.83 -7.51
N GLY A 161 -7.67 -5.61 -6.50
CA GLY A 161 -8.49 -6.75 -6.15
C GLY A 161 -8.18 -7.28 -4.77
N SER A 162 -9.10 -8.12 -4.31
CA SER A 162 -9.11 -8.58 -2.94
C SER A 162 -9.67 -9.99 -2.80
N THR A 163 -9.20 -10.71 -1.78
CA THR A 163 -9.76 -11.99 -1.33
C THR A 163 -10.86 -11.83 -0.29
N ALA A 164 -11.21 -10.61 0.11
CA ALA A 164 -12.33 -10.36 1.01
C ALA A 164 -13.62 -10.97 0.43
N ALA A 165 -14.40 -11.63 1.29
CA ALA A 165 -15.73 -12.11 0.91
C ALA A 165 -16.60 -10.92 0.46
N LYS A 166 -17.61 -11.20 -0.37
CA LYS A 166 -18.35 -10.17 -1.10
C LYS A 166 -19.02 -9.15 -0.17
N GLU A 167 -19.48 -9.61 0.98
CA GLU A 167 -20.06 -8.84 2.07
C GLU A 167 -19.06 -7.90 2.78
N HIS A 168 -17.76 -8.17 2.70
CA HIS A 168 -16.68 -7.36 3.30
C HIS A 168 -15.96 -6.44 2.31
N GLN A 169 -16.26 -6.54 1.01
CA GLN A 169 -15.61 -5.68 0.00
C GLN A 169 -15.89 -4.19 0.21
N GLY A 170 -16.98 -3.83 0.92
CA GLY A 170 -17.26 -2.44 1.30
C GLY A 170 -16.25 -1.82 2.26
N GLU A 171 -15.37 -2.64 2.87
CA GLU A 171 -14.29 -2.19 3.76
C GLU A 171 -13.00 -1.82 2.99
N ILE A 172 -13.03 -1.94 1.65
CA ILE A 172 -11.98 -1.50 0.74
C ILE A 172 -12.49 -0.22 0.06
N VAL A 173 -12.15 0.91 0.66
CA VAL A 173 -12.61 2.24 0.27
C VAL A 173 -11.51 2.93 -0.54
N LEU A 174 -11.41 2.53 -1.81
CA LEU A 174 -10.44 3.07 -2.77
C LEU A 174 -11.15 4.04 -3.73
N PRO A 175 -10.91 5.36 -3.65
CA PRO A 175 -11.55 6.31 -4.56
C PRO A 175 -11.03 6.15 -6.00
N ASP A 176 -11.89 6.42 -6.99
CA ASP A 176 -11.52 6.39 -8.41
C ASP A 176 -10.34 7.30 -8.73
N THR A 177 -10.25 8.44 -8.04
CA THR A 177 -9.13 9.37 -8.15
C THR A 177 -8.80 9.94 -6.78
N PHE A 178 -7.52 10.20 -6.54
CA PHE A 178 -7.08 11.01 -5.41
C PHE A 178 -5.85 11.83 -5.79
N ASP A 179 -5.56 12.85 -4.99
CA ASP A 179 -4.35 13.65 -5.14
C ASP A 179 -3.45 13.41 -3.91
N PRO A 180 -2.25 12.80 -4.08
CA PRO A 180 -1.35 12.58 -2.97
C PRO A 180 -0.88 13.87 -2.29
N VAL A 181 -1.03 15.04 -2.91
CA VAL A 181 -0.77 16.35 -2.27
C VAL A 181 -1.83 16.66 -1.21
N THR A 182 -3.09 16.33 -1.45
CA THR A 182 -4.21 16.60 -0.53
C THR A 182 -4.68 15.36 0.23
N THR A 183 -3.79 14.37 0.38
CA THR A 183 -4.08 13.10 1.07
C THR A 183 -3.17 12.98 2.27
N ILE A 184 -3.72 12.59 3.43
CA ILE A 184 -2.94 12.40 4.65
C ILE A 184 -2.13 11.12 4.53
N ASP A 185 -2.82 10.00 4.29
CA ASP A 185 -2.19 8.69 4.17
C ASP A 185 -3.05 7.68 3.40
N ILE A 186 -2.46 6.50 3.20
CA ILE A 186 -3.13 5.29 2.75
C ILE A 186 -2.95 4.26 3.85
N GLN A 187 -4.04 3.63 4.29
CA GLN A 187 -3.97 2.51 5.22
C GLN A 187 -4.39 1.23 4.52
N ALA A 188 -3.61 0.16 4.71
CA ALA A 188 -4.05 -1.20 4.46
C ALA A 188 -3.95 -2.01 5.76
N TRP A 189 -5.02 -2.70 6.13
CA TRP A 189 -5.06 -3.47 7.35
C TRP A 189 -5.87 -4.75 7.20
N PHE A 190 -5.72 -5.64 8.18
CA PHE A 190 -6.23 -7.00 8.10
C PHE A 190 -7.04 -7.33 9.35
N GLY A 191 -8.23 -7.91 9.15
CA GLY A 191 -9.09 -8.42 10.22
C GLY A 191 -9.39 -9.91 10.06
N ARG A 192 -10.17 -10.47 11.01
CA ARG A 192 -10.68 -11.86 10.96
C ARG A 192 -12.20 -11.91 10.93
N TRP A 193 -12.74 -12.90 10.21
CA TRP A 193 -14.15 -13.25 10.25
C TRP A 193 -14.40 -14.69 10.76
N ASP A 194 -13.47 -15.63 10.55
CA ASP A 194 -13.61 -17.02 11.01
C ASP A 194 -12.26 -17.70 11.33
N SER A 195 -12.27 -18.52 12.37
CA SER A 195 -11.20 -19.43 12.82
C SER A 195 -10.88 -20.58 11.85
N ALA A 196 -11.83 -21.00 11.02
CA ALA A 196 -11.66 -22.14 10.10
C ALA A 196 -10.81 -21.81 8.86
N ALA A 197 -10.56 -20.54 8.62
CA ALA A 197 -10.06 -20.10 7.35
C ALA A 197 -8.53 -19.96 7.42
N TYR A 198 -7.85 -20.95 6.83
CA TYR A 198 -6.58 -20.73 6.12
C TYR A 198 -6.69 -19.56 5.08
N GLN A 199 -7.93 -19.10 4.85
CA GLN A 199 -8.47 -18.02 4.01
C GLN A 199 -9.03 -16.83 4.85
N GLY A 200 -8.77 -16.79 6.16
CA GLY A 200 -9.56 -16.02 7.15
C GLY A 200 -9.14 -14.58 7.37
N VAL A 201 -8.20 -14.11 6.54
CA VAL A 201 -7.73 -12.74 6.55
C VAL A 201 -8.67 -11.92 5.69
N THR A 202 -9.32 -10.94 6.30
CA THR A 202 -10.16 -9.97 5.58
C THR A 202 -9.32 -8.72 5.35
N PRO A 203 -8.77 -8.53 4.14
CA PRO A 203 -8.08 -7.30 3.79
C PRO A 203 -9.05 -6.12 3.78
N LYS A 204 -8.57 -4.98 4.23
CA LYS A 204 -9.27 -3.70 4.27
C LYS A 204 -8.28 -2.62 3.83
N ALA A 205 -8.80 -1.56 3.22
CA ALA A 205 -7.96 -0.44 2.81
C ALA A 205 -8.77 0.83 2.69
N HIS A 206 -8.15 1.98 2.94
CA HIS A 206 -8.71 3.28 2.62
C HIS A 206 -7.63 4.29 2.26
N ILE A 207 -8.07 5.41 1.68
CA ILE A 207 -7.24 6.58 1.42
C ILE A 207 -7.89 7.77 2.14
N ASP A 208 -7.14 8.38 3.07
CA ASP A 208 -7.67 9.43 3.92
C ASP A 208 -7.34 10.82 3.34
N PRO A 209 -8.34 11.62 2.94
CA PRO A 209 -8.09 12.96 2.45
C PRO A 209 -7.70 13.90 3.59
N ALA A 210 -6.91 14.91 3.26
CA ALA A 210 -6.66 16.02 4.17
C ALA A 210 -7.95 16.83 4.41
N SER A 211 -8.14 17.29 5.64
CA SER A 211 -9.20 18.25 5.97
C SER A 211 -8.98 19.58 5.21
N SER A 212 -10.04 20.38 5.06
CA SER A 212 -9.94 21.69 4.41
C SER A 212 -8.89 22.59 5.09
N ALA A 213 -8.80 22.56 6.42
CA ALA A 213 -7.82 23.34 7.19
C ALA A 213 -6.37 22.92 6.90
N GLN A 214 -6.12 21.63 6.71
CA GLN A 214 -4.82 21.13 6.26
C GLN A 214 -4.56 21.57 4.82
N ILE A 215 -5.52 21.36 3.89
CA ILE A 215 -5.38 21.73 2.47
C ILE A 215 -5.05 23.21 2.27
N ASP A 216 -5.64 24.10 3.06
CA ASP A 216 -5.39 25.55 2.99
C ASP A 216 -3.94 25.92 3.32
N ARG A 217 -3.23 25.09 4.09
CA ARG A 217 -1.83 25.29 4.48
C ARG A 217 -0.83 24.77 3.46
N ILE A 218 -1.28 24.03 2.45
CA ILE A 218 -0.40 23.52 1.38
C ILE A 218 0.16 24.71 0.60
N PRO A 219 1.50 24.86 0.49
CA PRO A 219 2.10 25.94 -0.30
C PRO A 219 1.62 25.89 -1.75
N ALA A 220 1.37 27.05 -2.36
CA ALA A 220 0.94 27.12 -3.76
C ALA A 220 1.94 26.47 -4.74
N SER A 221 3.23 26.41 -4.38
CA SER A 221 4.26 25.69 -5.16
C SER A 221 4.09 24.17 -5.15
N CYS A 222 3.23 23.65 -4.29
CA CYS A 222 2.96 22.23 -4.08
C CYS A 222 1.59 21.80 -4.59
N LYS A 223 0.70 22.76 -4.87
CA LYS A 223 -0.60 22.56 -5.54
C LYS A 223 -0.40 22.52 -7.05
#